data_AF-A0A3G1LY03-F1
#
_entry.id   AF-A0A3G1LY03-F1
#
_cell.length_a   1.000
_cell.length_b   1.000
_cell.length_c   1.000
_cell.angle_alpha   90.00
_cell.angle_beta   90.00
_cell.angle_gamma   90.00
#
_symmetry.space_group_name_H-M   'P 1'
#
loop_
_entity.id
_entity.type
_entity.pdbx_description
1 polymer ?
#
loop_
_entity_poly.entity_id
_entity_poly.type
_entity_poly.pdbx_seq_one_letter_code
_entity_poly.pdbx_strand_id
1 'polypeptide(L)'
;MPHNKLTKSQRELFCNLKAFLYTKAKNFTPIQDVKDMALILDTQDKILKCHNIEQLKQLCHILYNQGIKHTIMMQGLFLFFNYFKDNLKLRSFRMLSEEQVINFLFELAQNRKPSSMAKYVMYLRQFFDYLDRKRRYGFDFTLKNLAFAKTKESLPRHLNDKDLKSFLKTLLDYKPATSFEKRNKCILLIVILGGLRKCEVLNIELKHIQVEEQNYSILIQGKGRKERKAYIKKSLLEPSLNAWLSDEYRLKYFNGAYLFKKDKQKAQNSLTLYPTSAKNSVL
;
A
#
# COMPACT_ATOMS: atom_id res chain seq x y z
N MET A 1 3.37 -2.64 36.21
CA MET A 1 2.25 -2.20 35.35
C MET A 1 1.36 -3.41 35.10
N PRO A 2 0.10 -3.44 35.56
CA PRO A 2 -0.65 -4.68 35.71
C PRO A 2 -0.91 -5.31 34.35
N HIS A 3 -0.57 -6.60 34.22
CA HIS A 3 -0.97 -7.43 33.09
C HIS A 3 -2.51 -7.45 33.03
N ASN A 4 -3.08 -6.58 32.19
CA ASN A 4 -4.51 -6.45 32.03
C ASN A 4 -5.05 -7.73 31.37
N LYS A 5 -5.45 -8.72 32.18
CA LYS A 5 -5.98 -10.00 31.71
C LYS A 5 -7.26 -9.72 30.93
N LEU A 6 -7.23 -10.04 29.63
CA LEU A 6 -8.42 -9.95 28.78
C LEU A 6 -9.58 -10.77 29.40
N THR A 7 -10.80 -10.24 29.34
CA THR A 7 -12.02 -10.98 29.70
C THR A 7 -12.25 -12.14 28.72
N LYS A 8 -13.18 -13.05 29.05
CA LYS A 8 -13.51 -14.19 28.16
C LYS A 8 -13.92 -13.71 26.76
N SER A 9 -14.84 -12.75 26.67
CA SER A 9 -15.31 -12.19 25.40
C SER A 9 -14.21 -11.45 24.62
N GLN A 10 -13.31 -10.73 25.31
CA GLN A 10 -12.17 -10.09 24.68
C GLN A 10 -11.17 -11.12 24.12
N ARG A 11 -10.94 -12.24 24.82
CA ARG A 11 -10.11 -13.34 24.31
C ARG A 11 -10.76 -14.02 23.10
N GLU A 12 -12.08 -14.23 23.14
CA GLU A 12 -12.84 -14.76 22.00
C GLU A 12 -12.66 -13.88 20.76
N LEU A 13 -12.85 -12.55 20.89
CA LEU A 13 -12.62 -11.60 19.81
C LEU A 13 -11.17 -11.65 19.31
N PHE A 14 -10.18 -11.64 20.20
CA PHE A 14 -8.77 -11.70 19.83
C PHE A 14 -8.44 -12.98 19.03
N CYS A 15 -8.86 -14.15 19.50
CA CYS A 15 -8.65 -15.42 18.82
C CYS A 15 -9.29 -15.45 17.42
N ASN A 16 -10.49 -14.87 17.30
CA ASN A 16 -11.18 -14.74 16.02
C ASN A 16 -10.45 -13.81 15.05
N LEU A 17 -9.92 -12.68 15.54
CA LEU A 17 -9.10 -11.77 14.73
C LEU A 17 -7.83 -12.47 14.22
N LYS A 18 -7.12 -13.23 15.07
CA LYS A 18 -5.96 -14.03 14.64
C LYS A 18 -6.32 -14.98 13.51
N ALA A 19 -7.40 -15.74 13.68
CA ALA A 19 -7.81 -16.73 12.70
C ALA A 19 -8.27 -16.10 11.37
N PHE A 20 -9.00 -14.98 11.43
CA PHE A 20 -9.38 -14.23 10.24
C PHE A 20 -8.16 -13.70 9.49
N LEU A 21 -7.23 -13.06 10.20
CA LEU A 21 -6.00 -12.52 9.62
C LEU A 21 -5.13 -13.61 9.01
N TYR A 22 -5.00 -14.76 9.67
CA TYR A 22 -4.29 -15.92 9.12
C TYR A 22 -4.90 -16.38 7.80
N THR A 23 -6.23 -16.53 7.75
CA THR A 23 -6.96 -16.92 6.53
C THR A 23 -6.74 -15.91 5.41
N LYS A 24 -6.82 -14.61 5.73
CA LYS A 24 -6.58 -13.53 4.77
C LYS A 24 -5.13 -13.51 4.30
N ALA A 25 -4.14 -13.63 5.18
CA ALA A 25 -2.73 -13.63 4.83
C ALA A 25 -2.38 -14.77 3.86
N LYS A 26 -2.93 -15.97 4.07
CA LYS A 26 -2.78 -17.09 3.14
C LYS A 26 -3.40 -16.80 1.78
N ASN A 27 -4.63 -16.29 1.74
CA ASN A 27 -5.34 -16.04 0.48
C ASN A 27 -4.83 -14.81 -0.28
N PHE A 28 -4.21 -13.85 0.41
CA PHE A 28 -3.72 -12.62 -0.19
C PHE A 28 -2.28 -12.69 -0.71
N THR A 29 -1.59 -13.82 -0.61
CA THR A 29 -0.19 -13.94 -1.05
C THR A 29 -0.12 -13.87 -2.58
N PRO A 30 0.29 -12.74 -3.18
CA PRO A 30 0.40 -12.62 -4.62
C PRO A 30 1.82 -13.03 -5.01
N ILE A 31 1.98 -14.12 -5.75
CA ILE A 31 3.30 -14.71 -6.13
C ILE A 31 4.25 -13.69 -6.80
N GLN A 32 3.73 -12.59 -7.38
CA GLN A 32 4.48 -11.70 -8.26
C GLN A 32 5.20 -10.52 -7.56
N ASP A 33 4.84 -10.17 -6.32
CA ASP A 33 5.38 -8.99 -5.60
C ASP A 33 5.98 -9.33 -4.23
N VAL A 34 6.10 -10.63 -3.92
CA VAL A 34 6.72 -11.06 -2.65
C VAL A 34 8.22 -10.88 -2.72
N LYS A 35 8.77 -10.23 -1.69
CA LYS A 35 10.22 -10.07 -1.53
C LYS A 35 10.87 -11.31 -0.93
N ASP A 36 10.32 -11.81 0.16
CA ASP A 36 10.83 -13.00 0.87
C ASP A 36 9.67 -13.95 1.23
N MET A 37 9.57 -15.05 0.49
CA MET A 37 8.54 -16.06 0.71
C MET A 37 8.73 -16.82 2.03
N ALA A 38 9.97 -17.07 2.45
CA ALA A 38 10.25 -17.80 3.68
C ALA A 38 9.81 -16.97 4.90
N LEU A 39 10.14 -15.67 4.90
CA LEU A 39 9.70 -14.75 5.94
C LEU A 39 8.16 -14.60 5.97
N ILE A 40 7.49 -14.61 4.82
CA ILE A 40 6.02 -14.60 4.78
C ILE A 40 5.44 -15.83 5.47
N LEU A 41 5.92 -17.03 5.14
CA LEU A 41 5.42 -18.28 5.71
C LEU A 41 5.66 -18.33 7.22
N ASP A 42 6.86 -17.98 7.68
CA ASP A 42 7.19 -17.87 9.10
C ASP A 42 6.29 -16.84 9.83
N THR A 43 6.08 -15.67 9.21
CA THR A 43 5.20 -14.63 9.77
C THR A 43 3.74 -15.09 9.84
N GLN A 44 3.26 -15.85 8.83
CA GLN A 44 1.92 -16.44 8.83
C GLN A 44 1.74 -17.41 10.00
N ASP A 45 2.72 -18.27 10.28
CA ASP A 45 2.65 -19.20 11.40
C ASP A 45 2.70 -18.48 12.77
N LYS A 46 3.45 -17.39 12.85
CA LYS A 46 3.51 -16.53 14.04
C LYS A 46 2.19 -15.83 14.35
N ILE A 47 1.32 -15.58 13.36
CA ILE A 47 0.00 -14.96 13.59
C ILE A 47 -0.84 -15.78 14.57
N LEU A 48 -0.86 -17.11 14.44
CA LEU A 48 -1.67 -17.96 15.32
C LEU A 48 -1.08 -18.03 16.74
N LYS A 49 0.24 -17.92 16.85
CA LYS A 49 1.02 -18.00 18.10
C LYS A 49 1.09 -16.69 18.89
N CYS A 50 0.60 -15.57 18.36
CA CYS A 50 0.70 -14.30 19.07
C CYS A 50 -0.26 -14.21 20.27
N HIS A 51 0.16 -13.43 21.28
CA HIS A 51 -0.46 -13.37 22.61
C HIS A 51 -1.21 -12.07 22.87
N ASN A 52 -0.94 -11.03 22.09
CA ASN A 52 -1.57 -9.72 22.25
C ASN A 52 -1.75 -9.01 20.90
N ILE A 53 -2.59 -7.97 20.92
CA ILE A 53 -2.96 -7.19 19.74
C ILE A 53 -1.76 -6.45 19.13
N GLU A 54 -0.77 -6.09 19.93
CA GLU A 54 0.39 -5.32 19.47
C GLU A 54 1.35 -6.18 18.66
N GLN A 55 1.63 -7.41 19.13
CA GLN A 55 2.34 -8.42 18.34
C GLN A 55 1.63 -8.70 17.01
N LEU A 56 0.30 -8.80 17.03
CA LEU A 56 -0.48 -9.04 15.81
C LEU A 56 -0.37 -7.89 14.79
N LYS A 57 -0.36 -6.64 15.26
CA LYS A 57 -0.10 -5.46 14.41
C LYS A 57 1.30 -5.48 13.83
N GLN A 58 2.32 -5.79 14.62
CA GLN A 58 3.71 -5.89 14.17
C GLN A 58 3.86 -6.93 13.06
N LEU A 59 3.27 -8.12 13.22
CA LEU A 59 3.25 -9.16 12.20
C LEU A 59 2.56 -8.69 10.90
N CYS A 60 1.42 -7.98 11.02
CA CYS A 60 0.74 -7.39 9.86
C CYS A 60 1.60 -6.34 9.13
N HIS A 61 2.39 -5.56 9.87
CA HIS A 61 3.34 -4.60 9.31
C HIS A 61 4.51 -5.30 8.60
N ILE A 62 5.01 -6.41 9.14
CA ILE A 62 6.01 -7.25 8.45
C ILE A 62 5.43 -7.76 7.12
N LEU A 63 4.23 -8.35 7.13
CA LEU A 63 3.57 -8.82 5.90
C LEU A 63 3.32 -7.69 4.89
N TYR A 64 2.99 -6.49 5.37
CA TYR A 64 2.85 -5.30 4.51
C TYR A 64 4.14 -5.01 3.76
N ASN A 65 5.26 -4.97 4.48
CA ASN A 65 6.57 -4.67 3.93
C ASN A 65 7.06 -5.74 2.94
N GLN A 66 6.56 -6.97 3.08
CA GLN A 66 6.80 -8.09 2.17
C GLN A 66 5.90 -8.07 0.91
N GLY A 67 4.95 -7.13 0.80
CA GLY A 67 4.13 -6.95 -0.39
C GLY A 67 2.64 -7.28 -0.20
N ILE A 68 2.23 -7.81 0.95
CA ILE A 68 0.82 -8.09 1.26
C ILE A 68 0.15 -6.79 1.73
N LYS A 69 -0.05 -5.86 0.80
CA LYS A 69 -0.47 -4.48 1.09
C LYS A 69 -1.85 -4.35 1.76
N HIS A 70 -2.67 -5.38 1.65
CA HIS A 70 -4.01 -5.43 2.27
C HIS A 70 -3.99 -5.49 3.79
N THR A 71 -2.84 -5.80 4.42
CA THR A 71 -2.72 -5.84 5.89
C THR A 71 -2.85 -4.47 6.55
N ILE A 72 -2.47 -3.36 5.88
CA ILE A 72 -2.70 -1.99 6.40
C ILE A 72 -4.19 -1.72 6.61
N MET A 73 -5.05 -2.29 5.76
CA MET A 73 -6.48 -2.03 5.84
C MET A 73 -7.16 -2.78 7.00
N MET A 74 -6.44 -3.70 7.65
CA MET A 74 -6.87 -4.39 8.88
C MET A 74 -6.83 -3.48 10.11
N GLN A 75 -6.30 -2.25 9.98
CA GLN A 75 -6.28 -1.26 11.05
C GLN A 75 -7.67 -1.03 11.67
N GLY A 76 -8.74 -1.06 10.86
CA GLY A 76 -10.11 -0.93 11.36
C GLY A 76 -10.49 -2.00 12.39
N LEU A 77 -10.00 -3.24 12.21
CA LEU A 77 -10.26 -4.34 13.14
C LEU A 77 -9.48 -4.19 14.46
N PHE A 78 -8.27 -3.63 14.41
CA PHE A 78 -7.50 -3.34 15.62
C PHE A 78 -8.10 -2.19 16.42
N LEU A 79 -8.63 -1.17 15.74
CA LEU A 79 -9.40 -0.10 16.36
C LEU A 79 -10.67 -0.65 17.02
N PHE A 80 -11.39 -1.54 16.33
CA PHE A 80 -12.54 -2.21 16.90
C PHE A 80 -12.19 -3.06 18.12
N PHE A 81 -11.07 -3.81 18.10
CA PHE A 81 -10.61 -4.57 19.26
C PHE A 81 -10.37 -3.67 20.48
N ASN A 82 -9.69 -2.54 20.29
CA ASN A 82 -9.41 -1.60 21.36
C ASN A 82 -10.72 -1.01 21.92
N TYR A 83 -11.62 -0.54 21.03
CA TYR A 83 -12.94 -0.05 21.43
C TYR A 83 -13.73 -1.09 22.22
N PHE A 84 -13.78 -2.33 21.72
CA PHE A 84 -14.46 -3.43 22.39
C PHE A 84 -13.88 -3.68 23.78
N LYS A 85 -12.55 -3.66 23.91
CA LYS A 85 -11.85 -3.90 25.17
C LYS A 85 -12.14 -2.79 26.20
N ASP A 86 -12.19 -1.55 25.76
CA ASP A 86 -12.28 -0.38 26.64
C ASP A 86 -13.74 -0.02 26.99
N ASN A 87 -14.68 -0.23 26.06
CA ASN A 87 -16.06 0.26 26.18
C ASN A 87 -17.13 -0.84 26.30
N LEU A 88 -16.85 -2.09 25.91
CA LEU A 88 -17.86 -3.16 25.86
C LEU A 88 -17.59 -4.24 26.92
N LYS A 89 -18.60 -4.48 27.77
CA LYS A 89 -18.56 -5.52 28.81
C LYS A 89 -19.58 -6.62 28.49
N LEU A 90 -19.19 -7.54 27.63
CA LEU A 90 -20.04 -8.68 27.22
C LEU A 90 -19.61 -9.99 27.90
N ARG A 91 -20.59 -10.85 28.22
CA ARG A 91 -20.32 -12.21 28.73
C ARG A 91 -19.72 -13.13 27.67
N SER A 92 -20.16 -13.00 26.43
CA SER A 92 -19.59 -13.67 25.24
C SER A 92 -19.56 -12.70 24.07
N PHE A 93 -18.60 -12.88 23.17
CA PHE A 93 -18.53 -12.10 21.93
C PHE A 93 -19.76 -12.31 21.02
N ARG A 94 -20.48 -13.44 21.16
CA ARG A 94 -21.73 -13.72 20.43
C ARG A 94 -22.86 -12.75 20.76
N MET A 95 -22.81 -12.08 21.91
CA MET A 95 -23.85 -11.13 22.34
C MET A 95 -23.63 -9.71 21.81
N LEU A 96 -22.62 -9.50 20.96
CA LEU A 96 -22.38 -8.21 20.34
C LEU A 96 -23.60 -7.84 19.47
N SER A 97 -24.18 -6.67 19.69
CA SER A 97 -25.30 -6.16 18.89
C SER A 97 -24.82 -5.25 17.76
N GLU A 98 -25.66 -5.06 16.74
CA GLU A 98 -25.37 -4.12 15.64
C GLU A 98 -25.16 -2.70 16.16
N GLU A 99 -25.99 -2.26 17.11
CA GLU A 99 -25.93 -0.93 17.72
C GLU A 99 -24.54 -0.63 18.32
N GLN A 100 -23.92 -1.60 19.00
CA GLN A 100 -22.58 -1.43 19.57
C GLN A 100 -21.52 -1.24 18.49
N VAL A 101 -21.66 -1.91 17.35
CA VAL A 101 -20.76 -1.74 16.21
C VAL A 101 -21.01 -0.40 15.52
N ILE A 102 -22.27 0.03 15.42
CA ILE A 102 -22.63 1.35 14.86
C ILE A 102 -22.07 2.48 15.73
N ASN A 103 -22.17 2.37 17.06
CA ASN A 103 -21.61 3.37 17.99
C ASN A 103 -20.10 3.51 17.83
N PHE A 104 -19.37 2.39 17.76
CA PHE A 104 -17.95 2.38 17.42
C PHE A 104 -17.65 3.13 16.10
N LEU A 105 -18.42 2.84 15.05
CA LEU A 105 -18.21 3.45 13.74
C LEU A 105 -18.54 4.94 13.73
N PHE A 106 -19.54 5.36 14.49
CA PHE A 106 -19.93 6.76 14.63
C PHE A 106 -18.84 7.57 15.33
N GLU A 107 -18.34 7.10 16.47
CA GLU A 107 -17.21 7.72 17.17
C GLU A 107 -15.96 7.80 16.28
N LEU A 108 -15.67 6.72 15.55
CA LEU A 108 -14.52 6.69 14.66
C LEU A 108 -14.67 7.66 13.47
N ALA A 109 -15.89 7.86 12.96
CA ALA A 109 -16.17 8.76 11.84
C ALA A 109 -15.87 10.23 12.16
N GLN A 110 -15.99 10.64 13.43
CA GLN A 110 -15.70 12.02 13.86
C GLN A 110 -14.25 12.43 13.57
N ASN A 111 -13.31 11.48 13.60
CA ASN A 111 -11.87 11.73 13.51
C ASN A 111 -11.21 11.10 12.27
N ARG A 112 -12.00 10.65 11.29
CA ARG A 112 -11.52 9.91 10.12
C ARG A 112 -12.19 10.36 8.83
N LYS A 113 -11.41 10.34 7.74
CA LYS A 113 -11.91 10.65 6.40
C LYS A 113 -12.95 9.59 5.96
N PRO A 114 -14.01 9.97 5.22
CA PRO A 114 -15.00 9.02 4.72
C PRO A 114 -14.40 7.86 3.90
N SER A 115 -13.36 8.14 3.11
CA SER A 115 -12.64 7.12 2.34
C SER A 115 -11.95 6.06 3.21
N SER A 116 -11.53 6.43 4.42
CA SER A 116 -10.95 5.50 5.39
C SER A 116 -12.06 4.71 6.08
N MET A 117 -13.15 5.37 6.45
CA MET A 117 -14.33 4.73 7.06
C MET A 117 -14.95 3.66 6.17
N ALA A 118 -15.10 3.93 4.87
CA ALA A 118 -15.57 2.96 3.90
C ALA A 118 -14.71 1.68 3.88
N LYS A 119 -13.38 1.82 4.00
CA LYS A 119 -12.46 0.67 4.10
C LYS A 119 -12.63 -0.07 5.41
N TYR A 120 -12.73 0.63 6.54
CA TYR A 120 -12.90 -0.02 7.84
C TYR A 120 -14.20 -0.82 7.91
N VAL A 121 -15.32 -0.26 7.42
CA VAL A 121 -16.59 -0.99 7.32
C VAL A 121 -16.50 -2.19 6.39
N MET A 122 -15.84 -2.05 5.23
CA MET A 122 -15.63 -3.18 4.33
C MET A 122 -14.90 -4.35 5.03
N TYR A 123 -13.85 -4.07 5.82
CA TYR A 123 -13.11 -5.12 6.54
C TYR A 123 -13.86 -5.68 7.74
N LEU A 124 -14.64 -4.87 8.45
CA LEU A 124 -15.55 -5.35 9.50
C LEU A 124 -16.60 -6.29 8.93
N ARG A 125 -17.25 -5.92 7.82
CA ARG A 125 -18.21 -6.80 7.12
C ARG A 125 -17.57 -8.14 6.76
N GLN A 126 -16.39 -8.12 6.14
CA GLN A 126 -15.66 -9.35 5.83
C GLN A 126 -15.28 -10.18 7.06
N PHE A 127 -15.00 -9.53 8.18
CA PHE A 127 -14.70 -10.19 9.44
C PHE A 127 -15.95 -10.88 10.00
N PHE A 128 -17.08 -10.19 10.11
CA PHE A 128 -18.34 -10.77 10.59
C PHE A 128 -18.84 -11.88 9.64
N ASP A 129 -18.80 -11.67 8.33
CA ASP A 129 -19.10 -12.71 7.32
C ASP A 129 -18.25 -13.97 7.51
N TYR A 130 -16.96 -13.79 7.83
CA TYR A 130 -16.08 -14.92 8.13
C TYR A 130 -16.49 -15.65 9.42
N LEU A 131 -16.89 -14.92 10.47
CA LEU A 131 -17.34 -15.53 11.71
C LEU A 131 -18.63 -16.31 11.54
N ASP A 132 -19.59 -15.79 10.78
CA ASP A 132 -20.84 -16.50 10.53
C ASP A 132 -20.59 -17.76 9.71
N ARG A 133 -19.85 -17.65 8.60
CA ARG A 133 -19.64 -18.77 7.67
C ARG A 133 -18.66 -19.82 8.20
N LYS A 134 -17.57 -19.43 8.87
CA LYS A 134 -16.48 -20.34 9.27
C LYS A 134 -16.51 -20.70 10.74
N ARG A 135 -17.11 -19.86 11.59
CA ARG A 135 -17.12 -20.05 13.05
C ARG A 135 -18.53 -20.23 13.63
N ARG A 136 -19.57 -20.20 12.79
CA ARG A 136 -20.98 -20.39 13.17
C ARG A 136 -21.39 -19.45 14.31
N TYR A 137 -21.03 -18.17 14.20
CA TYR A 137 -21.46 -17.15 15.15
C TYR A 137 -22.95 -16.86 14.99
N GLY A 138 -23.41 -16.61 13.76
CA GLY A 138 -24.81 -16.38 13.45
C GLY A 138 -25.28 -15.02 13.92
N PHE A 139 -24.49 -13.97 13.70
CA PHE A 139 -24.91 -12.61 13.99
C PHE A 139 -26.17 -12.27 13.18
N ASP A 140 -27.11 -11.57 13.80
CA ASP A 140 -28.39 -11.14 13.21
C ASP A 140 -28.25 -9.85 12.38
N PHE A 141 -27.03 -9.34 12.23
CA PHE A 141 -26.73 -8.09 11.53
C PHE A 141 -25.72 -8.25 10.40
N THR A 142 -25.77 -7.33 9.44
CA THR A 142 -24.91 -7.39 8.23
C THR A 142 -24.19 -6.07 7.92
N LEU A 143 -24.42 -5.00 8.72
CA LEU A 143 -23.80 -3.69 8.56
C LEU A 143 -24.03 -3.06 7.16
N LYS A 144 -25.04 -3.50 6.41
CA LYS A 144 -25.23 -3.17 4.97
C LYS A 144 -25.60 -1.71 4.72
N ASN A 145 -26.36 -1.09 5.62
CA ASN A 145 -26.92 0.25 5.45
C ASN A 145 -25.98 1.40 5.91
N LEU A 146 -24.75 1.07 6.31
CA LEU A 146 -23.74 2.06 6.67
C LEU A 146 -23.11 2.68 5.42
N ALA A 147 -23.82 3.66 4.85
CA ALA A 147 -23.27 4.52 3.80
C ALA A 147 -22.62 5.73 4.47
N PHE A 148 -21.28 5.79 4.46
CA PHE A 148 -20.62 7.07 4.66
C PHE A 148 -20.83 7.89 3.39
N ALA A 149 -21.23 9.16 3.55
CA ALA A 149 -21.40 10.07 2.44
C ALA A 149 -20.23 9.89 1.47
N LYS A 150 -20.54 9.49 0.22
CA LYS A 150 -19.53 9.45 -0.84
C LYS A 150 -18.91 10.84 -0.81
N THR A 151 -17.62 10.92 -0.46
CA THR A 151 -16.86 12.15 -0.69
C THR A 151 -17.19 12.55 -2.12
N LYS A 152 -17.73 13.76 -2.32
CA LYS A 152 -17.96 14.33 -3.66
C LYS A 152 -16.86 13.82 -4.56
N GLU A 153 -17.21 13.19 -5.68
CA GLU A 153 -16.25 12.68 -6.65
C GLU A 153 -15.47 13.87 -7.22
N SER A 154 -14.53 14.38 -6.44
CA SER A 154 -13.58 15.38 -6.88
C SER A 154 -12.65 14.65 -7.80
N LEU A 155 -12.48 15.19 -9.01
CA LEU A 155 -11.38 14.77 -9.88
C LEU A 155 -10.12 14.66 -9.02
N PRO A 156 -9.34 13.57 -9.16
CA PRO A 156 -8.03 13.49 -8.53
C PRO A 156 -7.29 14.80 -8.78
N ARG A 157 -6.60 15.33 -7.77
CA ARG A 157 -5.77 16.52 -7.95
C ARG A 157 -4.84 16.26 -9.13
N HIS A 158 -5.06 16.99 -10.21
CA HIS A 158 -4.29 16.89 -11.45
C HIS A 158 -3.73 18.27 -11.75
N LEU A 159 -2.62 18.28 -12.48
CA LEU A 159 -2.14 19.52 -13.09
C LEU A 159 -3.11 19.84 -14.22
N ASN A 160 -3.59 21.09 -14.28
CA ASN A 160 -4.29 21.56 -15.47
C ASN A 160 -3.30 21.61 -16.66
N ASP A 161 -3.82 21.79 -17.87
CA ASP A 161 -3.00 21.79 -19.08
C ASP A 161 -1.87 22.83 -19.04
N LYS A 162 -2.13 24.02 -18.48
CA LYS A 162 -1.15 25.10 -18.35
C LYS A 162 -0.01 24.71 -17.40
N ASP A 163 -0.36 24.18 -16.23
CA ASP A 163 0.60 23.76 -15.21
C ASP A 163 1.42 22.56 -15.69
N LEU A 164 0.79 21.62 -16.41
CA LEU A 164 1.47 20.48 -17.01
C LEU A 164 2.50 20.93 -18.06
N LYS A 165 2.11 21.83 -18.96
CA LYS A 165 3.00 22.41 -19.98
C LYS A 165 4.16 23.18 -19.35
N SER A 166 3.86 24.00 -18.34
CA SER A 166 4.90 24.74 -17.60
C SER A 166 5.87 23.79 -16.91
N PHE A 167 5.35 22.78 -16.21
CA PHE A 167 6.16 21.79 -15.52
C PHE A 167 7.03 20.98 -16.49
N LEU A 168 6.48 20.55 -17.61
CA LEU A 168 7.22 19.82 -18.64
C LEU A 168 8.34 20.69 -19.23
N LYS A 169 8.06 21.96 -19.52
CA LYS A 169 9.07 22.91 -20.01
C LYS A 169 10.20 23.08 -18.99
N THR A 170 9.86 23.38 -17.74
CA THR A 170 10.85 23.50 -16.65
C THR A 170 11.68 22.23 -16.51
N LEU A 171 11.05 21.05 -16.61
CA LEU A 171 11.76 19.78 -16.50
C LEU A 171 12.71 19.54 -17.68
N LEU A 172 12.30 19.87 -18.91
CA LEU A 172 13.15 19.75 -20.10
C LEU A 172 14.36 20.69 -20.02
N ASP A 173 14.15 21.93 -19.60
CA ASP A 173 15.19 22.97 -19.48
C ASP A 173 16.12 22.76 -18.27
N TYR A 174 15.68 22.03 -17.26
CA TYR A 174 16.44 21.78 -16.02
C TYR A 174 17.76 21.06 -16.30
N LYS A 175 18.88 21.61 -15.83
CA LYS A 175 20.22 21.03 -15.99
C LYS A 175 20.62 20.28 -14.72
N PRO A 176 20.56 18.94 -14.70
CA PRO A 176 20.90 18.17 -13.50
C PRO A 176 22.41 18.20 -13.23
N ALA A 177 22.80 18.57 -12.01
CA ALA A 177 24.20 18.63 -11.56
C ALA A 177 24.68 17.29 -10.97
N THR A 178 23.78 16.55 -10.32
CA THR A 178 24.12 15.30 -9.64
C THR A 178 23.60 14.06 -10.37
N SER A 179 24.22 12.90 -10.14
CA SER A 179 23.72 11.61 -10.63
C SER A 179 22.28 11.33 -10.20
N PHE A 180 21.91 11.73 -8.98
CA PHE A 180 20.53 11.61 -8.49
C PHE A 180 19.55 12.50 -9.24
N GLU A 181 19.94 13.73 -9.58
CA GLU A 181 19.12 14.62 -10.39
C GLU A 181 18.94 14.12 -11.82
N LYS A 182 20.00 13.60 -12.46
CA LYS A 182 19.91 12.98 -13.79
C LYS A 182 18.92 11.81 -13.79
N ARG A 183 19.04 10.92 -12.79
CA ARG A 183 18.10 9.82 -12.58
C ARG A 183 16.67 10.32 -12.38
N ASN A 184 16.46 11.27 -11.48
CA ASN A 184 15.13 11.78 -11.13
C ASN A 184 14.47 12.51 -12.30
N LYS A 185 15.23 13.31 -13.07
CA LYS A 185 14.76 13.95 -14.30
C LYS A 185 14.27 12.90 -15.31
N CYS A 186 15.07 11.86 -15.54
CA CYS A 186 14.70 10.76 -16.44
C CYS A 186 13.43 10.02 -15.96
N ILE A 187 13.33 9.69 -14.67
CA ILE A 187 12.13 9.08 -14.07
C ILE A 187 10.90 9.96 -14.30
N LEU A 188 10.99 11.25 -14.00
CA LEU A 188 9.87 12.18 -14.13
C LEU A 188 9.40 12.31 -15.59
N LEU A 189 10.33 12.41 -16.54
CA LEU A 189 10.00 12.46 -17.96
C LEU A 189 9.27 11.18 -18.41
N ILE A 190 9.73 10.00 -18.00
CA ILE A 190 9.04 8.74 -18.33
C ILE A 190 7.63 8.68 -17.72
N VAL A 191 7.45 9.13 -16.47
CA VAL A 191 6.14 9.19 -15.81
C VAL A 191 5.19 10.11 -16.57
N ILE A 192 5.62 11.33 -16.89
CA ILE A 192 4.77 12.36 -17.49
C ILE A 192 4.48 12.06 -18.95
N LEU A 193 5.51 11.72 -19.74
CA LEU A 193 5.37 11.51 -21.18
C LEU A 193 4.73 10.15 -21.51
N GLY A 194 5.00 9.12 -20.72
CA GLY A 194 4.45 7.78 -20.95
C GLY A 194 3.20 7.45 -20.16
N GLY A 195 2.84 8.25 -19.14
CA GLY A 195 1.72 7.94 -18.24
C GLY A 195 1.95 6.67 -17.41
N LEU A 196 3.20 6.40 -17.02
CA LEU A 196 3.56 5.21 -16.25
C LEU A 196 3.41 5.45 -14.75
N ARG A 197 2.97 4.41 -14.02
CA ARG A 197 2.97 4.46 -12.56
C ARG A 197 4.39 4.38 -12.01
N LYS A 198 4.63 4.93 -10.81
CA LYS A 198 5.93 4.82 -10.11
C LYS A 198 6.49 3.40 -10.10
N CYS A 199 5.65 2.40 -9.76
CA CYS A 199 6.09 1.00 -9.72
C CYS A 199 6.39 0.43 -11.11
N GLU A 200 5.75 0.91 -12.17
CA GLU A 200 6.03 0.48 -13.54
C GLU A 200 7.39 1.03 -13.99
N VAL A 201 7.64 2.33 -13.77
CA VAL A 201 8.91 2.99 -14.13
C VAL A 201 10.12 2.35 -13.44
N LEU A 202 10.01 2.07 -12.14
CA LEU A 202 11.11 1.50 -11.37
C LEU A 202 11.44 0.04 -11.75
N ASN A 203 10.57 -0.63 -12.52
CA ASN A 203 10.76 -2.00 -12.98
C ASN A 203 11.05 -2.09 -14.49
N ILE A 204 11.27 -0.98 -15.17
CA ILE A 204 11.66 -0.99 -16.59
C ILE A 204 13.03 -1.67 -16.74
N GLU A 205 13.10 -2.66 -17.62
CA GLU A 205 14.36 -3.27 -18.07
C GLU A 205 14.85 -2.59 -19.36
N LEU A 206 16.16 -2.44 -19.50
CA LEU A 206 16.79 -1.84 -20.68
C LEU A 206 16.41 -2.58 -21.96
N LYS A 207 16.32 -3.92 -21.90
CA LYS A 207 15.90 -4.76 -23.04
C LYS A 207 14.47 -4.50 -23.51
N HIS A 208 13.64 -3.89 -22.65
CA HIS A 208 12.25 -3.56 -22.94
C HIS A 208 12.09 -2.16 -23.56
N ILE A 209 13.18 -1.44 -23.79
CA ILE A 209 13.19 -0.13 -24.44
C ILE A 209 13.70 -0.33 -25.86
N GLN A 210 12.83 -0.08 -26.84
CA GLN A 210 13.14 -0.20 -28.26
C GLN A 210 12.90 1.14 -28.96
N VAL A 211 13.65 1.41 -30.01
CA VAL A 211 13.39 2.56 -30.88
C VAL A 211 12.43 2.11 -31.97
N GLU A 212 11.28 2.77 -32.07
CA GLU A 212 10.29 2.57 -33.13
C GLU A 212 10.04 3.95 -33.78
N GLU A 213 10.60 4.15 -34.98
CA GLU A 213 10.53 5.41 -35.73
C GLU A 213 11.04 6.63 -34.91
N GLN A 214 10.15 7.58 -34.63
CA GLN A 214 10.42 8.80 -33.84
C GLN A 214 10.15 8.61 -32.34
N ASN A 215 9.87 7.39 -31.88
CA ASN A 215 9.48 7.10 -30.51
C ASN A 215 10.37 6.02 -29.88
N TYR A 216 10.47 6.07 -28.55
CA TYR A 216 10.80 4.89 -27.76
C TYR A 216 9.52 4.12 -27.44
N SER A 217 9.57 2.82 -27.69
CA SER A 217 8.57 1.83 -27.29
C SER A 217 9.06 1.14 -26.01
N ILE A 218 8.30 1.27 -24.93
CA ILE A 218 8.64 0.70 -23.62
C ILE A 218 7.61 -0.38 -23.28
N LEU A 219 8.07 -1.64 -23.17
CA LEU A 219 7.23 -2.75 -22.72
C LEU A 219 7.03 -2.68 -21.20
N ILE A 220 5.77 -2.64 -20.76
CA ILE A 220 5.35 -2.51 -19.37
C ILE A 220 4.56 -3.75 -18.96
N GLN A 221 4.94 -4.36 -17.84
CA GLN A 221 4.17 -5.41 -17.21
C GLN A 221 3.17 -4.81 -16.21
N GLY A 222 1.88 -4.87 -16.56
CA GLY A 222 0.77 -4.40 -15.75
C GLY A 222 0.22 -5.46 -14.78
N LYS A 223 -0.86 -5.11 -14.08
CA LYS A 223 -1.52 -5.99 -13.12
C LYS A 223 -1.98 -7.28 -13.80
N GLY A 224 -1.63 -8.43 -13.20
CA GLY A 224 -2.00 -9.75 -13.70
C GLY A 224 -1.15 -10.24 -14.87
N ARG A 225 0.11 -9.80 -14.98
CA ARG A 225 1.04 -10.10 -16.10
C ARG A 225 0.54 -9.68 -17.48
N LYS A 226 -0.42 -8.75 -17.54
CA LYS A 226 -0.84 -8.17 -18.82
C LYS A 226 0.22 -7.20 -19.29
N GLU A 227 0.69 -7.38 -20.51
CA GLU A 227 1.72 -6.52 -21.10
C GLU A 227 1.07 -5.42 -21.92
N ARG A 228 1.68 -4.23 -21.91
CA ARG A 228 1.32 -3.10 -22.79
C ARG A 228 2.58 -2.36 -23.20
N LYS A 229 2.55 -1.70 -24.36
CA LYS A 229 3.58 -0.76 -24.78
C LYS A 229 3.18 0.67 -24.42
N ALA A 230 4.15 1.49 -24.03
CA ALA A 230 4.03 2.93 -23.99
C ALA A 230 4.99 3.56 -25.00
N TYR A 231 4.51 4.57 -25.72
CA TYR A 231 5.29 5.27 -26.74
C TYR A 231 5.65 6.66 -26.23
N ILE A 232 6.94 6.99 -26.27
CA ILE A 232 7.46 8.28 -25.83
C ILE A 232 8.30 8.89 -26.95
N LYS A 233 8.01 10.13 -27.36
CA LYS A 233 8.78 10.83 -28.40
C LYS A 233 10.28 10.84 -28.06
N LYS A 234 11.08 10.33 -28.97
CA LYS A 234 12.54 10.16 -28.81
C LYS A 234 13.21 11.50 -28.50
N SER A 235 12.86 12.56 -29.24
CA SER A 235 13.42 13.90 -29.08
C SER A 235 13.26 14.50 -27.67
N LEU A 236 12.24 14.09 -26.91
CA LEU A 236 11.99 14.61 -25.56
C LEU A 236 12.70 13.79 -24.47
N LEU A 237 12.86 12.48 -24.68
CA LEU A 237 13.42 11.58 -23.67
C LEU A 237 14.91 11.32 -23.85
N GLU A 238 15.38 11.20 -25.09
CA GLU A 238 16.73 10.74 -25.43
C GLU A 238 17.85 11.53 -24.71
N PRO A 239 17.83 12.88 -24.63
CA PRO A 239 18.89 13.61 -23.93
C PRO A 239 19.01 13.22 -22.45
N SER A 240 17.87 13.05 -21.77
CA SER A 240 17.84 12.68 -20.35
C SER A 240 18.12 11.20 -20.11
N LEU A 241 17.68 10.36 -21.04
CA LEU A 241 17.95 8.92 -21.02
C LEU A 241 19.45 8.67 -21.19
N ASN A 242 20.07 9.25 -22.21
CA ASN A 242 21.51 9.10 -22.47
C ASN A 242 22.35 9.66 -21.32
N ALA A 243 22.02 10.86 -20.81
CA ALA A 243 22.71 11.44 -19.66
C ALA A 243 22.67 10.55 -18.41
N TRP A 244 21.59 9.79 -18.21
CA TRP A 244 21.51 8.81 -17.13
C TRP A 244 22.26 7.51 -17.45
N LEU A 245 22.10 6.98 -18.66
CA LEU A 245 22.75 5.73 -19.08
C LEU A 245 24.28 5.80 -19.03
N SER A 246 24.84 6.96 -19.39
CA SER A 246 26.29 7.22 -19.39
C SER A 246 26.83 7.77 -18.07
N ASP A 247 26.01 7.90 -17.03
CA ASP A 247 26.44 8.48 -15.76
C ASP A 247 27.40 7.53 -15.00
N GLU A 248 28.52 8.06 -14.50
CA GLU A 248 29.55 7.26 -13.83
C GLU A 248 29.02 6.53 -12.59
N TYR A 249 28.15 7.16 -11.80
CA TYR A 249 27.55 6.51 -10.63
C TYR A 249 26.66 5.34 -11.07
N ARG A 250 25.93 5.50 -12.16
CA ARG A 250 25.16 4.40 -12.75
C ARG A 250 26.08 3.26 -13.17
N LEU A 251 27.11 3.56 -13.97
CA LEU A 251 28.03 2.55 -14.49
C LEU A 251 28.80 1.81 -13.38
N LYS A 252 29.21 2.53 -12.33
CA LYS A 252 29.97 1.97 -11.20
C LYS A 252 29.14 1.08 -10.27
N TYR A 253 27.88 1.43 -10.03
CA TYR A 253 27.06 0.79 -8.99
C TYR A 253 25.84 0.01 -9.52
N PHE A 254 25.60 0.03 -10.84
CA PHE A 254 24.44 -0.62 -11.46
C PHE A 254 24.89 -1.53 -12.60
N ASN A 255 25.15 -2.80 -12.28
CA ASN A 255 25.42 -3.84 -13.28
C ASN A 255 24.12 -4.44 -13.88
N GLY A 256 23.03 -3.68 -13.89
CA GLY A 256 21.68 -4.23 -13.95
C GLY A 256 21.00 -4.17 -15.32
N ALA A 257 20.26 -5.23 -15.65
CA ALA A 257 19.26 -5.25 -16.72
C ALA A 257 18.18 -4.16 -16.59
N TYR A 258 18.04 -3.53 -15.42
CA TYR A 258 17.05 -2.49 -15.14
C TYR A 258 17.56 -1.08 -15.49
N LEU A 259 16.65 -0.24 -16.01
CA LEU A 259 16.94 1.17 -16.29
C LEU A 259 17.25 1.95 -14.99
N PHE A 260 16.55 1.61 -13.90
CA PHE A 260 16.75 2.16 -12.56
C PHE A 260 16.99 1.01 -11.57
N LYS A 261 17.66 1.26 -10.42
CA LYS A 261 17.88 0.20 -9.43
C LYS A 261 16.54 -0.36 -8.98
N LYS A 262 16.30 -1.65 -9.21
CA LYS A 262 15.32 -2.40 -8.44
C LYS A 262 15.88 -2.52 -7.03
N ASP A 263 15.27 -1.84 -6.07
CA ASP A 263 15.72 -1.86 -4.69
C ASP A 263 15.52 -3.27 -4.12
N LYS A 264 16.54 -4.12 -4.24
CA LYS A 264 16.50 -5.50 -3.76
C LYS A 264 16.74 -5.61 -2.25
N GLN A 265 17.13 -4.55 -1.53
CA GLN A 265 17.50 -4.67 -0.11
C GLN A 265 17.20 -3.48 0.82
N LYS A 266 16.58 -2.38 0.38
CA LYS A 266 16.08 -1.34 1.30
C LYS A 266 14.62 -1.00 1.04
N ALA A 267 13.75 -1.91 1.48
CA ALA A 267 12.34 -1.62 1.74
C ALA A 267 12.09 -0.44 2.72
N GLN A 268 13.14 0.16 3.30
CA GLN A 268 13.04 1.19 4.33
C GLN A 268 13.28 2.63 3.84
N ASN A 269 13.93 2.84 2.69
CA ASN A 269 14.11 4.19 2.18
C ASN A 269 13.33 4.30 0.88
N SER A 270 12.24 5.07 0.91
CA SER A 270 11.65 5.63 -0.30
C SER A 270 12.78 6.08 -1.23
N LEU A 271 12.72 5.72 -2.52
CA LEU A 271 13.16 6.66 -3.54
C LEU A 271 12.25 7.87 -3.35
N THR A 272 12.70 8.77 -2.49
CA THR A 272 12.08 10.05 -2.20
C THR A 272 12.45 10.91 -3.39
N LEU A 273 11.46 11.21 -4.24
CA LEU A 273 11.58 12.26 -5.27
C LEU A 273 11.63 13.66 -4.62
N TYR A 274 11.58 13.72 -3.29
CA TYR A 274 11.69 14.90 -2.46
C TYR A 274 12.89 14.72 -1.52
N PRO A 275 13.76 15.73 -1.34
CA PRO A 275 14.76 15.68 -0.30
C PRO A 275 14.07 15.52 1.06
N THR A 276 14.52 14.55 1.86
CA THR A 276 14.20 14.49 3.28
C THR A 276 14.95 15.62 3.99
N SER A 277 14.37 16.81 4.02
CA SER A 277 14.72 17.85 4.98
C SER A 277 13.48 18.19 5.84
N ALA A 278 13.74 18.21 7.15
CA ALA A 278 12.91 18.75 8.22
C ALA A 278 11.45 18.25 8.37
N LYS A 279 11.25 17.37 9.36
CA LYS A 279 10.18 17.49 10.38
C LYS A 279 10.40 16.45 11.50
N ASN A 280 11.34 16.74 12.39
CA ASN A 280 11.12 16.48 13.81
C ASN A 280 10.36 17.69 14.33
N SER A 281 9.05 17.54 14.51
CA SER A 281 8.24 18.26 15.52
C SER A 281 6.76 18.03 15.25
N VAL A 282 6.05 17.79 16.36
CA VAL A 282 4.61 17.95 16.59
C VAL A 282 3.72 16.71 16.37
N LEU A 283 3.39 16.11 17.54
CA LEU A 283 2.19 15.38 17.98
C LEU A 283 1.84 14.02 17.34
#